data_AF-D8PZ41-F1
#
_entry.id   AF-D8PZ41-F1
#
_cell.length_a   1.000
_cell.length_b   1.000
_cell.length_c   1.000
_cell.angle_alpha   90.00
_cell.angle_beta   90.00
_cell.angle_gamma   90.00
#
_symmetry.space_group_name_H-M   'P 1'
#
loop_
_entity.id
_entity.type
_entity.pdbx_description
1 polymer ?
#
loop_
_entity_poly.entity_id
_entity_poly.type
_entity_poly.pdbx_seq_one_letter_code
_entity_poly.pdbx_strand_id
1 'polypeptide(L)'
;TYKLFDLRVEVVCPPGELIRCGAKDGDYFDLVGEMISLPPGQAFSMYSLGAMLPLLAGMQRTHDIADWMTREMEVACPDPDCRSRLRIRRLGLRTF
;
A
#
# COMPACT_ATOMS: atom_id res chain seq x y z
N THR A 1 -15.09 -19.81 -8.88
CA THR A 1 -14.31 -19.22 -7.78
C THR A 1 -13.09 -18.53 -8.37
N TYR A 2 -12.64 -17.45 -7.76
CA TYR A 2 -11.41 -16.75 -8.16
C TYR A 2 -10.56 -16.44 -6.94
N LYS A 3 -9.30 -16.05 -7.16
CA LYS A 3 -8.35 -15.80 -6.08
C LYS A 3 -7.73 -14.42 -6.18
N LEU A 4 -7.57 -13.77 -5.03
CA LEU A 4 -6.88 -12.49 -4.88
C LEU A 4 -5.86 -12.58 -3.75
N PHE A 5 -4.75 -11.85 -3.87
CA PHE A 5 -3.88 -11.59 -2.73
C PHE A 5 -4.51 -10.52 -1.84
N ASP A 6 -4.52 -10.76 -0.53
CA ASP A 6 -4.62 -9.66 0.42
C ASP A 6 -3.31 -8.87 0.37
N LEU A 7 -3.37 -7.55 0.52
CA LEU A 7 -2.19 -6.67 0.47
C LEU A 7 -2.00 -5.96 1.80
N ARG A 8 -0.75 -5.64 2.13
CA ARG A 8 -0.43 -4.60 3.11
C ARG A 8 0.23 -3.43 2.41
N VAL A 9 -0.21 -2.23 2.74
CA VAL A 9 0.46 -0.98 2.40
C VAL A 9 0.99 -0.36 3.66
N GLU A 10 2.31 -0.18 3.74
CA GLU A 10 3.04 0.31 4.90
C GLU A 10 3.80 1.59 4.54
N VAL A 11 3.75 2.60 5.41
CA VAL A 11 4.46 3.85 5.26
C VAL A 11 5.92 3.63 5.65
N VAL A 12 6.83 4.05 4.77
CA VAL A 12 8.27 4.11 5.01
C VAL A 12 8.70 5.57 4.97
N CYS A 13 9.25 6.05 6.07
CA CYS A 13 9.75 7.42 6.20
C CYS A 13 11.28 7.39 6.24
N PRO A 14 11.97 8.00 5.26
CA PRO A 14 13.43 8.07 5.31
C PRO A 14 13.91 8.82 6.55
N PRO A 15 14.97 8.34 7.24
CA PRO A 15 15.48 8.99 8.45
C PRO A 15 15.90 10.44 8.19
N GLY A 16 15.46 11.35 9.06
CA GLY A 16 15.83 12.76 9.00
C GLY A 16 15.07 13.59 7.95
N GLU A 17 14.19 12.98 7.15
CA GLU A 17 13.37 13.69 6.19
C GLU A 17 12.09 14.26 6.81
N LEU A 18 11.62 15.36 6.22
CA LEU A 18 10.39 16.02 6.65
C LEU A 18 9.17 15.38 5.98
N ILE A 19 8.22 14.90 6.80
CA ILE A 19 7.00 14.26 6.33
C ILE A 19 5.83 15.24 6.40
N ARG A 20 5.26 15.57 5.23
CA ARG A 20 4.20 16.59 5.06
C ARG A 20 2.79 16.02 5.13
N CYS A 21 2.62 14.77 4.70
CA CYS A 21 1.31 14.13 4.58
C CYS A 21 0.72 13.65 5.91
N GLY A 22 1.38 13.90 7.04
CA GLY A 22 0.97 13.47 8.37
C GLY A 22 1.22 11.99 8.67
N ALA A 23 1.80 11.25 7.73
CA ALA A 23 2.13 9.84 7.90
C ALA A 23 3.29 9.66 8.89
N LYS A 24 3.27 8.55 9.62
CA LYS A 24 4.34 8.12 10.51
C LYS A 24 4.97 6.85 9.97
N ASP A 25 6.25 6.67 10.25
CA ASP A 25 6.95 5.43 9.87
C ASP A 25 6.23 4.23 10.48
N GLY A 26 5.95 3.21 9.67
CA GLY A 26 5.23 2.01 10.08
C GLY A 26 3.70 2.13 10.13
N ASP A 27 3.09 3.30 9.87
CA ASP A 27 1.64 3.39 9.66
C ASP A 27 1.25 2.46 8.51
N TYR A 28 0.17 1.68 8.64
CA TYR A 28 -0.23 0.76 7.57
C TYR A 28 -1.74 0.57 7.45
N PHE A 29 -2.17 0.06 6.30
CA PHE A 29 -3.49 -0.55 6.15
C PHE A 29 -3.37 -1.89 5.43
N ASP A 30 -4.30 -2.78 5.73
CA ASP A 30 -4.47 -4.04 5.00
C ASP A 30 -5.64 -3.90 4.02
N LEU A 31 -5.43 -4.32 2.77
CA LEU A 31 -6.49 -4.54 1.80
C LEU A 31 -6.82 -6.02 1.81
N VAL A 32 -7.92 -6.36 2.47
CA VAL A 32 -8.38 -7.72 2.73
C VAL A 32 -9.61 -7.98 1.86
N GLY A 33 -9.44 -8.73 0.78
CA GLY A 33 -10.43 -8.74 -0.30
C GLY A 33 -10.63 -7.34 -0.87
N GLU A 34 -11.86 -6.81 -0.75
CA GLU A 34 -12.22 -5.46 -1.21
C GLU A 34 -12.21 -4.42 -0.08
N MET A 35 -11.88 -4.84 1.16
CA MET A 35 -12.01 -4.01 2.35
C MET A 35 -10.65 -3.49 2.80
N ILE A 36 -10.56 -2.16 2.96
CA ILE A 36 -9.42 -1.51 3.62
C ILE A 36 -9.65 -1.55 5.14
N SER A 37 -8.66 -2.04 5.87
CA SER A 37 -8.65 -2.11 7.34
C SER A 37 -7.43 -1.39 7.91
N LEU A 38 -7.66 -0.51 8.88
CA LEU A 38 -6.61 0.23 9.58
C LEU A 38 -6.53 -0.21 11.03
N PRO A 39 -5.34 -0.14 11.66
CA PRO A 39 -5.21 -0.28 13.11
C PRO A 39 -6.08 0.72 13.88
N PRO A 40 -6.61 0.36 15.06
CA PRO A 40 -7.38 1.29 15.89
C PRO A 40 -6.62 2.58 16.17
N GLY A 41 -7.28 3.72 15.93
CA GLY A 41 -6.71 5.04 16.18
C GLY A 41 -5.70 5.54 15.12
N GLN A 42 -5.42 4.76 14.08
CA GLN A 42 -4.59 5.19 12.97
C GLN A 42 -5.45 5.87 11.89
N ALA A 43 -4.98 7.00 11.40
CA ALA A 43 -5.53 7.65 10.21
C ALA A 43 -4.57 7.43 9.03
N PHE A 44 -5.08 7.58 7.82
CA PHE A 44 -4.26 7.52 6.62
C PHE A 44 -4.58 8.70 5.72
N SER A 45 -3.56 9.24 5.05
CA SER A 45 -3.75 10.37 4.14
C SER A 45 -4.65 9.97 2.98
N MET A 46 -5.79 10.65 2.82
CA MET A 46 -6.71 10.46 1.70
C MET A 46 -6.00 10.62 0.35
N TYR A 47 -5.06 11.57 0.24
CA TYR A 47 -4.30 11.81 -0.98
C TYR A 47 -3.33 10.67 -1.27
N SER A 48 -2.63 10.17 -0.24
CA SER A 48 -1.75 9.00 -0.37
C SER A 48 -2.54 7.76 -0.80
N LEU A 49 -3.73 7.55 -0.21
CA LEU A 49 -4.62 6.47 -0.61
C LEU A 49 -5.07 6.63 -2.07
N GLY A 50 -5.50 7.83 -2.48
CA GLY A 50 -5.90 8.13 -3.86
C GLY A 50 -4.81 7.81 -4.89
N ALA A 51 -3.54 8.07 -4.57
CA ALA A 51 -2.42 7.68 -5.43
C ALA A 51 -2.21 6.16 -5.52
N MET A 52 -2.55 5.41 -4.47
CA MET A 52 -2.36 3.95 -4.42
C MET A 52 -3.49 3.17 -5.07
N LEU A 53 -4.73 3.62 -4.92
CA LEU A 53 -5.93 2.88 -5.35
C LEU A 53 -5.84 2.31 -6.78
N PRO A 54 -5.33 3.04 -7.80
CA PRO A 54 -5.23 2.49 -9.15
C PRO A 54 -4.31 1.26 -9.28
N LEU A 55 -3.33 1.12 -8.39
CA LEU A 55 -2.34 0.04 -8.41
C LEU A 55 -2.83 -1.20 -7.65
N LEU A 56 -3.56 -1.02 -6.55
CA LEU A 56 -3.89 -2.10 -5.61
C LEU A 56 -4.70 -3.22 -6.27
N ALA A 57 -5.75 -2.89 -7.02
CA ALA A 57 -6.57 -3.88 -7.70
C ALA A 57 -5.78 -4.73 -8.69
N GLY A 58 -4.77 -4.14 -9.35
CA GLY A 58 -3.83 -4.87 -10.19
C GLY A 58 -2.95 -5.80 -9.37
N MET A 59 -2.35 -5.31 -8.30
CA MET A 59 -1.43 -6.08 -7.46
C MET A 59 -2.08 -7.23 -6.69
N GLN A 60 -3.39 -7.18 -6.44
CA GLN A 60 -4.15 -8.30 -5.88
C GLN A 60 -4.25 -9.50 -6.84
N ARG A 61 -4.12 -9.29 -8.15
CA ARG A 61 -4.31 -10.35 -9.14
C ARG A 61 -3.08 -11.23 -9.29
N THR A 62 -3.33 -12.47 -9.69
CA THR A 62 -2.26 -13.34 -10.17
C THR A 62 -1.80 -12.83 -11.54
N HIS A 63 -0.49 -12.78 -11.72
CA HIS A 63 0.17 -12.38 -12.96
C HIS A 63 1.30 -13.36 -13.23
N ASP A 64 1.93 -13.24 -14.40
CA ASP A 64 3.19 -13.91 -14.68
C ASP A 64 4.25 -13.51 -13.63
N ILE A 65 5.12 -14.45 -13.24
CA ILE A 65 6.12 -14.24 -12.20
C ILE A 65 7.14 -13.14 -12.55
N ALA A 66 7.36 -12.86 -13.84
CA ALA A 66 8.24 -11.81 -14.28
C ALA A 66 7.60 -10.41 -14.21
N ASP A 67 6.26 -10.32 -14.14
CA ASP A 67 5.53 -9.06 -14.09
C ASP A 67 5.90 -8.25 -12.84
N TRP A 68 6.12 -6.95 -13.01
CA TRP A 68 6.47 -6.04 -11.93
C TRP A 68 5.38 -5.98 -10.85
N MET A 69 4.10 -6.18 -11.20
CA MET A 69 2.96 -6.25 -10.28
C MET A 69 3.03 -7.40 -9.28
N THR A 70 3.94 -8.37 -9.46
CA THR A 70 4.13 -9.49 -8.52
C THR A 70 5.14 -9.22 -7.42
N ARG A 71 5.91 -8.14 -7.53
CA ARG A 71 7.02 -7.81 -6.64
C ARG A 71 6.53 -6.88 -5.53
N GLU A 72 7.21 -6.94 -4.39
CA GLU A 72 7.12 -5.87 -3.39
C GLU A 72 7.71 -4.60 -3.99
N MET A 73 7.03 -3.47 -3.81
CA MET A 73 7.49 -2.19 -4.33
C MET A 73 7.07 -1.02 -3.47
N GLU A 74 7.77 0.09 -3.67
CA GLU A 74 7.50 1.34 -2.98
C GLU A 74 7.02 2.39 -3.96
N VAL A 75 5.91 3.04 -3.64
CA VAL A 75 5.39 4.17 -4.39
C VAL A 75 5.63 5.45 -3.59
N ALA A 76 6.07 6.50 -4.26
CA ALA A 76 6.30 7.79 -3.60
C ALA A 76 4.98 8.40 -3.10
N CYS A 77 5.07 9.16 -2.00
CA CYS A 77 3.99 10.06 -1.61
C CYS A 77 3.64 11.01 -2.78
N PRO A 78 2.35 11.28 -3.05
CA PRO A 78 1.98 12.19 -4.14
C PRO A 78 2.33 13.66 -3.86
N ASP A 79 2.62 14.03 -2.61
CA ASP A 79 3.15 15.34 -2.27
C ASP A 79 4.65 15.40 -2.62
N PRO A 80 5.08 16.28 -3.56
CA PRO A 80 6.47 16.34 -4.02
C PRO A 80 7.45 16.75 -2.92
N ASP A 81 6.99 17.46 -1.88
CA ASP A 81 7.79 17.89 -0.74
C ASP A 81 7.80 16.86 0.40
N CYS A 82 7.09 15.73 0.22
CA CYS A 82 7.03 14.65 1.19
C CYS A 82 7.88 13.46 0.72
N ARG A 83 8.90 13.10 1.49
CA ARG A 83 9.80 11.99 1.15
C ARG A 83 9.32 10.61 1.61
N SER A 84 8.15 10.51 2.25
CA SER A 84 7.58 9.20 2.60
C SER A 84 7.29 8.37 1.35
N ARG A 85 7.36 7.05 1.53
CA ARG A 85 6.99 6.05 0.54
C ARG A 85 5.96 5.09 1.10
N LEU A 86 5.26 4.43 0.19
CA LEU A 86 4.18 3.49 0.47
C LEU A 86 4.61 2.14 -0.09
N ARG A 87 5.05 1.26 0.80
CA ARG A 87 5.50 -0.09 0.49
C ARG A 87 4.31 -1.01 0.39
N ILE A 88 4.11 -1.61 -0.78
CA ILE A 88 3.03 -2.56 -1.06
C ILE A 88 3.62 -3.97 -1.07
N ARG A 89 3.10 -4.84 -0.21
CA ARG A 89 3.46 -6.26 -0.17
C ARG A 89 2.24 -7.16 -0.25
N ARG A 90 2.39 -8.30 -0.93
CA ARG A 90 1.38 -9.37 -0.94
C ARG A 90 1.44 -10.15 0.37
N LEU A 91 0.27 -10.46 0.90
CA LEU A 91 0.09 -11.32 2.06
C LEU A 91 -0.31 -12.72 1.58
N GLY A 92 -1.41 -13.26 2.11
CA GLY A 92 -1.97 -14.55 1.72
C GLY A 92 -2.89 -14.48 0.52
N LEU A 93 -3.08 -15.62 -0.13
CA LEU A 93 -4.04 -15.80 -1.21
C LEU A 93 -5.42 -16.17 -0.63
N ARG A 94 -6.44 -15.41 -1.00
CA ARG A 94 -7.84 -15.60 -0.61
C ARG A 94 -8.63 -16.19 -1.78
N THR A 95 -9.62 -17.03 -1.49
CA THR A 95 -10.56 -17.58 -2.49
C THR A 95 -11.96 -16.99 -2.28
N PHE A 96 -12.59 -16.59 -3.37
CA PHE A 96 -13.98 -16.12 -3.47
C PHE A 96 -14.81 -17.03 -4.36
#